data_AF-A0A6D2J422-F1
#
_entry.id   AF-A0A6D2J422-F1
#
_cell.length_a   1.000
_cell.length_b   1.000
_cell.length_c   1.000
_cell.angle_alpha   90.00
_cell.angle_beta   90.00
_cell.angle_gamma   90.00
#
_symmetry.space_group_name_H-M   'P 1'
#
loop_
_entity.id
_entity.type
_entity.pdbx_description
1 polymer ?
#
loop_
_entity_poly.entity_id
_entity_poly.type
_entity_poly.pdbx_seq_one_letter_code
_entity_poly.pdbx_strand_id
1 'polypeptide(L)'
;MKRFYGGLLVASMFMFLTVYRYVDLKTPVEKPYITASVITPNTTTLPLEWLWITLPDFMNEARNTQEAISGDDITTVSGLFAEQNVSQEPLLTWNRLESLVDNAQSLVNGVDAIKEAGIVWESLLSAVEAKKLSDANENQTRKGNEELCPQFLSKMNATEADGSSLKLKIPCGLTQGSSVTVIGIPDGLLGSFRIDLTGQPLPGEPDPPIIVHYNVRLLGDKSTEDPVIVQNSWTASRDWGAEERCPNLDPDLNKKVDDLDQCDKVVGREVNRTSSSTSFLQSNTSKEEASKRERYFPFKQGFLSVATLRVGTEGMQMTVDGKHITSFAFRDTLEPWLVSEVRISGDLKLISILASGLPTSEESDHVVDLEALKAPPLSPLRPLDLVIGVFSTANNFKRRMAVRRTWMQYDDVRSGRAAVRFFVGLHKSPIVNQELWNEARTYGDVQLMPFVDYYSLISWKTLAICIFGTEVDSAKFIMKTDDDAFVRVDEVLLSLSMINNTRGLIYGLINSDSQPIRNPESKWYISYQEWPEEKYPPWAHGPGYIVSRDIAESVAKLFKEGNLKMFKLEDVAMGIWIADLEKRGLVEPHYENDGRIISDGCKDGYVVAHYQSPAEMTCLWRKYQETKRSLCCRDW
;
A
#
# COMPACT_ATOMS: atom_id res chain seq x y z
N MET A 1 -27.07 66.61 -35.66
CA MET A 1 -28.47 66.85 -36.11
C MET A 1 -28.80 65.88 -37.25
N LYS A 2 -29.84 65.05 -37.08
CA LYS A 2 -30.75 64.41 -38.08
C LYS A 2 -30.14 63.58 -39.24
N ARG A 3 -30.74 62.51 -39.77
CA ARG A 3 -31.69 61.42 -39.40
C ARG A 3 -31.88 60.61 -40.70
N PHE A 4 -31.90 59.28 -40.60
CA PHE A 4 -32.68 58.27 -41.36
C PHE A 4 -32.79 58.28 -42.91
N TYR A 5 -32.45 57.13 -43.53
CA TYR A 5 -33.30 56.14 -44.24
C TYR A 5 -32.44 54.85 -44.35
N GLY A 6 -32.84 53.63 -43.91
CA GLY A 6 -33.85 52.72 -44.51
C GLY A 6 -33.14 51.85 -45.57
N GLY A 7 -32.81 50.56 -45.39
CA GLY A 7 -33.68 49.42 -45.11
C GLY A 7 -33.45 48.35 -46.22
N LEU A 8 -32.78 47.24 -45.91
CA LEU A 8 -32.82 45.91 -46.56
C LEU A 8 -31.65 45.08 -46.00
N LEU A 9 -31.91 44.14 -45.07
CA LEU A 9 -31.10 42.93 -44.77
C LEU A 9 -31.63 42.23 -43.49
N VAL A 10 -32.95 42.07 -43.36
CA VAL A 10 -33.57 41.24 -42.31
C VAL A 10 -34.76 40.50 -42.92
N ALA A 11 -34.49 39.40 -43.63
CA ALA A 11 -35.55 38.51 -44.14
C ALA A 11 -35.10 37.09 -44.52
N SER A 12 -33.91 36.60 -44.12
CA SER A 12 -33.42 35.29 -44.59
C SER A 12 -33.01 34.27 -43.51
N MET A 13 -33.09 34.59 -42.21
CA MET A 13 -32.67 33.64 -41.16
C MET A 13 -33.71 33.34 -40.07
N PHE A 14 -34.96 33.80 -40.21
CA PHE A 14 -36.04 33.52 -39.25
C PHE A 14 -37.15 32.59 -39.77
N MET A 15 -36.99 32.01 -40.97
CA MET A 15 -37.97 31.09 -41.57
C MET A 15 -37.58 29.60 -41.49
N PHE A 16 -36.55 29.24 -40.70
CA PHE A 16 -36.14 27.84 -40.50
C PHE A 16 -36.40 27.29 -39.07
N LEU A 17 -36.78 28.14 -38.12
CA LEU A 17 -36.95 27.74 -36.71
C LEU A 17 -38.41 27.57 -36.25
N THR A 18 -39.40 27.78 -37.14
CA THR A 18 -40.83 27.73 -36.78
C THR A 18 -41.63 26.65 -37.51
N VAL A 19 -41.01 25.87 -38.41
CA VAL A 19 -41.68 24.72 -39.09
C VAL A 19 -41.39 23.38 -38.42
N TYR A 20 -40.39 23.30 -37.52
CA TYR A 20 -40.00 22.05 -36.87
C TYR A 20 -40.76 21.71 -35.57
N ARG A 21 -41.79 22.48 -35.21
CA ARG A 21 -42.48 22.34 -33.91
C ARG A 21 -44.00 22.10 -33.97
N TYR A 22 -44.58 21.81 -35.14
CA TYR A 22 -46.05 21.69 -35.22
C TYR A 22 -46.57 20.73 -36.30
N VAL A 23 -46.08 19.48 -36.34
CA VAL A 23 -46.89 18.36 -36.84
C VAL A 23 -46.54 17.11 -36.05
N ASP A 24 -47.39 16.82 -35.06
CA ASP A 24 -47.44 15.53 -34.37
C ASP A 24 -48.76 14.84 -34.79
N LEU A 25 -48.75 13.51 -34.77
CA LEU A 25 -49.90 12.58 -34.83
C LEU A 25 -50.60 12.33 -36.19
N LYS A 26 -50.19 11.25 -36.87
CA LYS A 26 -51.00 10.03 -37.12
C LYS A 26 -50.22 8.97 -37.94
N THR A 27 -50.08 7.79 -37.33
CA THR A 27 -49.56 6.47 -37.80
C THR A 27 -50.32 5.91 -39.05
N PRO A 28 -49.95 4.77 -39.71
CA PRO A 28 -49.20 3.59 -39.17
C PRO A 28 -48.35 2.71 -40.15
N VAL A 29 -47.71 1.65 -39.59
CA VAL A 29 -47.33 0.33 -40.19
C VAL A 29 -46.18 0.36 -41.23
N GLU A 30 -45.08 -0.40 -41.15
CA GLU A 30 -44.93 -1.87 -41.17
C GLU A 30 -43.49 -2.31 -40.79
N LYS A 31 -43.34 -3.44 -40.08
CA LYS A 31 -42.08 -4.18 -39.85
C LYS A 31 -42.00 -5.34 -40.86
N PRO A 32 -40.80 -5.92 -41.08
CA PRO A 32 -40.71 -7.36 -41.31
C PRO A 32 -39.87 -8.07 -40.24
N TYR A 33 -40.48 -9.12 -39.70
CA TYR A 33 -39.83 -10.27 -39.03
C TYR A 33 -39.45 -11.33 -40.08
N ILE A 34 -38.79 -12.40 -39.61
CA ILE A 34 -38.83 -13.83 -40.04
C ILE A 34 -37.46 -14.33 -40.55
N THR A 35 -36.86 -15.45 -40.11
CA THR A 35 -37.13 -16.48 -39.08
C THR A 35 -35.88 -17.37 -38.93
N ALA A 36 -35.75 -18.01 -37.78
CA ALA A 36 -34.94 -19.21 -37.57
C ALA A 36 -35.50 -20.43 -38.33
N SER A 37 -34.63 -21.36 -38.73
CA SER A 37 -35.01 -22.73 -39.07
C SER A 37 -34.05 -23.74 -38.43
N VAL A 38 -34.66 -24.75 -37.82
CA VAL A 38 -34.08 -25.95 -37.20
C VAL A 38 -34.00 -27.03 -38.27
N ILE A 39 -32.83 -27.66 -38.48
CA ILE A 39 -32.70 -28.97 -39.13
C ILE A 39 -31.55 -29.76 -38.47
N THR A 40 -31.86 -30.96 -37.97
CA THR A 40 -31.01 -32.15 -37.82
C THR A 40 -31.80 -33.34 -38.41
N PRO A 41 -31.27 -34.56 -38.68
CA PRO A 41 -29.91 -35.11 -38.49
C PRO A 41 -29.36 -35.90 -39.72
N ASN A 42 -28.06 -36.27 -39.71
CA ASN A 42 -27.53 -37.64 -39.95
C ASN A 42 -26.07 -37.71 -40.48
N THR A 43 -25.22 -38.34 -39.66
CA THR A 43 -24.16 -39.33 -39.95
C THR A 43 -23.20 -39.13 -41.14
N THR A 44 -21.90 -38.86 -40.87
CA THR A 44 -20.79 -39.86 -40.93
C THR A 44 -19.39 -39.23 -40.72
N THR A 45 -18.68 -39.75 -39.69
CA THR A 45 -17.21 -40.01 -39.57
C THR A 45 -16.12 -38.91 -39.63
N LEU A 46 -15.72 -38.40 -38.45
CA LEU A 46 -14.38 -38.35 -37.75
C LEU A 46 -13.03 -38.36 -38.54
N PRO A 47 -11.86 -37.92 -37.96
CA PRO A 47 -11.55 -37.55 -36.55
C PRO A 47 -10.65 -36.29 -36.31
N LEU A 48 -10.72 -35.70 -35.11
CA LEU A 48 -9.63 -35.41 -34.15
C LEU A 48 -10.01 -34.28 -33.17
N GLU A 49 -10.22 -34.67 -31.92
CA GLU A 49 -10.66 -33.85 -30.78
C GLU A 49 -9.52 -32.95 -30.24
N TRP A 50 -9.83 -31.67 -30.03
CA TRP A 50 -9.14 -30.81 -29.06
C TRP A 50 -10.16 -30.45 -27.97
N LEU A 51 -9.82 -30.79 -26.73
CA LEU A 51 -10.55 -30.49 -25.51
C LEU A 51 -10.68 -28.98 -25.31
N TRP A 52 -11.92 -28.52 -25.20
CA TRP A 52 -12.24 -27.21 -24.65
C TRP A 52 -12.11 -27.31 -23.13
N ILE A 53 -11.07 -26.67 -22.58
CA ILE A 53 -11.04 -26.34 -21.15
C ILE A 53 -12.02 -25.19 -20.96
N THR A 54 -13.09 -25.46 -20.22
CA THR A 54 -13.98 -24.41 -19.70
C THR A 54 -13.16 -23.53 -18.76
N LEU A 55 -12.88 -22.28 -19.17
CA LEU A 55 -12.49 -21.23 -18.25
C LEU A 55 -13.61 -21.09 -17.19
N PRO A 56 -13.29 -21.06 -15.88
CA PRO A 56 -14.27 -20.70 -14.87
C PRO A 56 -14.77 -19.28 -15.12
N ASP A 57 -16.06 -19.04 -14.84
CA ASP A 57 -16.72 -17.73 -14.81
C ASP A 57 -15.94 -16.77 -13.87
N PHE A 58 -14.93 -16.12 -14.41
CA PHE A 58 -14.32 -14.93 -13.84
C PHE A 58 -15.02 -13.74 -14.48
N MET A 59 -15.54 -12.82 -13.67
CA MET A 59 -16.06 -11.50 -14.08
C MET A 59 -17.56 -11.34 -14.36
N ASN A 60 -18.42 -11.73 -13.41
CA ASN A 60 -19.75 -11.11 -13.29
C ASN A 60 -19.97 -10.32 -11.98
N GLU A 61 -18.97 -10.20 -11.10
CA GLU A 61 -19.18 -9.61 -9.76
C GLU A 61 -18.91 -8.12 -9.61
N ALA A 62 -18.29 -7.44 -10.58
CA ALA A 62 -18.10 -5.98 -10.49
C ALA A 62 -19.39 -5.14 -10.70
N ARG A 63 -20.55 -5.79 -10.90
CA ARG A 63 -21.86 -5.11 -11.05
C ARG A 63 -22.94 -5.58 -10.06
N ASN A 64 -22.64 -6.50 -9.16
CA ASN A 64 -23.64 -7.07 -8.23
C ASN A 64 -23.20 -7.06 -6.76
N THR A 65 -22.47 -6.02 -6.32
CA THR A 65 -22.34 -5.67 -4.90
C THR A 65 -22.71 -4.19 -4.70
N GLN A 66 -23.95 -3.85 -5.02
CA GLN A 66 -24.66 -2.86 -4.21
C GLN A 66 -25.02 -3.55 -2.89
N GLU A 67 -24.04 -3.78 -2.03
CA GLU A 67 -24.35 -4.02 -0.63
C GLU A 67 -24.83 -2.68 -0.07
N ALA A 68 -26.15 -2.58 0.11
CA ALA A 68 -26.72 -1.53 0.91
C ALA A 68 -26.09 -1.60 2.31
N ILE A 69 -25.53 -0.47 2.77
CA ILE A 69 -25.00 -0.32 4.13
C ILE A 69 -26.11 -0.77 5.09
N SER A 70 -25.85 -1.78 5.92
CA SER A 70 -26.87 -2.30 6.85
C SER A 70 -27.20 -1.26 7.92
N GLY A 71 -28.33 -1.40 8.62
CA GLY A 71 -28.74 -0.45 9.67
C GLY A 71 -27.72 -0.25 10.79
N ASP A 72 -26.98 -1.31 11.15
CA ASP A 72 -25.91 -1.30 12.15
C ASP A 72 -24.59 -0.71 11.60
N ASP A 73 -24.37 -0.80 10.28
CA ASP A 73 -23.23 -0.15 9.63
C ASP A 73 -23.44 1.38 9.56
N ILE A 74 -24.68 1.86 9.37
CA ILE A 74 -24.99 3.30 9.33
C ILE A 74 -24.72 3.97 10.68
N THR A 75 -25.06 3.32 11.80
CA THR A 75 -24.79 3.86 13.15
C THR A 75 -23.30 3.94 13.45
N THR A 76 -22.54 2.90 13.08
CA THR A 76 -21.08 2.83 13.27
C THR A 76 -20.36 3.91 12.46
N VAL A 77 -20.77 4.14 11.20
CA VAL A 77 -20.20 5.21 10.35
C VAL A 77 -20.64 6.61 10.83
N SER A 78 -21.86 6.75 11.33
CA SER A 78 -22.34 8.03 11.90
C SER A 78 -21.58 8.43 13.18
N GLY A 79 -21.09 7.45 13.96
CA GLY A 79 -20.25 7.70 15.13
C GLY A 79 -18.85 8.22 14.80
N LEU A 80 -18.32 7.87 13.61
CA LEU A 80 -16.96 8.21 13.19
C LEU A 80 -16.71 9.73 13.08
N PHE A 81 -17.73 10.48 12.66
CA PHE A 81 -17.66 11.95 12.47
C PHE A 81 -18.42 12.75 13.54
N ALA A 82 -18.94 12.09 14.59
CA ALA A 82 -19.61 12.77 15.69
C ALA A 82 -18.65 13.73 16.43
N GLU A 83 -19.17 14.80 17.03
CA GLU A 83 -18.37 15.73 17.84
C GLU A 83 -17.71 15.01 19.02
N GLN A 84 -16.42 15.31 19.26
CA GLN A 84 -15.63 14.58 20.25
C GLN A 84 -14.91 15.50 21.24
N ASN A 85 -14.87 15.09 22.51
CA ASN A 85 -14.15 15.76 23.59
C ASN A 85 -12.67 15.34 23.67
N VAL A 86 -11.99 15.29 22.52
CA VAL A 86 -10.56 14.96 22.43
C VAL A 86 -9.78 16.03 21.67
N SER A 87 -8.45 15.97 21.74
CA SER A 87 -7.60 16.93 21.03
C SER A 87 -7.91 16.90 19.54
N GLN A 88 -8.18 18.07 18.98
CA GLN A 88 -8.56 18.23 17.57
C GLN A 88 -7.35 18.43 16.65
N GLU A 89 -6.15 18.64 17.21
CA GLU A 89 -4.91 18.86 16.44
C GLU A 89 -4.58 17.74 15.43
N PRO A 90 -4.75 16.45 15.75
CA PRO A 90 -4.54 15.39 14.75
C PRO A 90 -5.71 15.18 13.81
N LEU A 91 -6.82 15.93 13.95
CA LEU A 91 -8.09 15.71 13.27
C LEU A 91 -8.50 16.90 12.38
N LEU A 92 -7.58 17.79 12.01
CA LEU A 92 -7.92 19.05 11.33
C LEU A 92 -8.59 18.85 9.96
N THR A 93 -8.31 17.72 9.29
CA THR A 93 -8.97 17.31 8.04
C THR A 93 -10.11 16.33 8.24
N TRP A 94 -10.29 15.75 9.43
CA TRP A 94 -11.18 14.61 9.67
C TRP A 94 -12.62 14.91 9.23
N ASN A 95 -13.25 15.92 9.81
CA ASN A 95 -14.63 16.29 9.50
C ASN A 95 -14.80 16.86 8.08
N ARG A 96 -13.71 17.30 7.44
CA ARG A 96 -13.75 17.79 6.04
C ARG A 96 -13.80 16.65 5.02
N LEU A 97 -13.56 15.42 5.49
CA LEU A 97 -13.58 14.20 4.69
C LEU A 97 -14.87 13.38 4.89
N GLU A 98 -15.90 13.92 5.54
CA GLU A 98 -17.19 13.22 5.74
C GLU A 98 -17.80 12.72 4.42
N SER A 99 -17.67 13.49 3.34
CA SER A 99 -18.13 13.11 1.98
C SER A 99 -17.40 11.89 1.38
N LEU A 100 -16.39 11.33 2.06
CA LEU A 100 -15.81 10.03 1.68
C LEU A 100 -16.85 8.92 1.84
N VAL A 101 -17.74 9.02 2.83
CA VAL A 101 -18.79 8.01 3.08
C VAL A 101 -19.69 7.87 1.85
N ASP A 102 -20.08 9.00 1.25
CA ASP A 102 -20.95 9.02 0.06
C ASP A 102 -20.29 8.41 -1.18
N ASN A 103 -18.96 8.44 -1.24
CA ASN A 103 -18.17 8.00 -2.39
C ASN A 103 -17.26 6.80 -2.08
N ALA A 104 -17.52 6.08 -0.98
CA ALA A 104 -16.66 5.01 -0.50
C ALA A 104 -16.48 3.87 -1.51
N GLN A 105 -17.49 3.64 -2.35
CA GLN A 105 -17.48 2.63 -3.41
C GLN A 105 -16.58 2.99 -4.61
N SER A 106 -16.08 4.22 -4.67
CA SER A 106 -15.26 4.69 -5.80
C SER A 106 -13.85 4.09 -5.83
N LEU A 107 -13.39 3.52 -4.71
CA LEU A 107 -12.10 2.82 -4.59
C LEU A 107 -12.32 1.44 -3.98
N VAL A 108 -11.47 0.49 -4.40
CA VAL A 108 -11.47 -0.87 -3.85
C VAL A 108 -11.20 -0.79 -2.34
N ASN A 109 -11.97 -1.54 -1.55
CA ASN A 109 -11.93 -1.58 -0.08
C ASN A 109 -12.37 -0.28 0.64
N GLY A 110 -12.87 0.74 -0.07
CA GLY A 110 -13.21 2.02 0.56
C GLY A 110 -14.36 1.91 1.56
N VAL A 111 -15.38 1.10 1.25
CA VAL A 111 -16.50 0.83 2.17
C VAL A 111 -16.01 0.12 3.42
N ASP A 112 -15.25 -0.98 3.25
CA ASP A 112 -14.72 -1.76 4.37
C ASP A 112 -13.82 -0.88 5.24
N ALA A 113 -12.90 -0.13 4.66
CA ALA A 113 -11.98 0.72 5.41
C ALA A 113 -12.67 1.76 6.30
N ILE A 114 -13.80 2.33 5.85
CA ILE A 114 -14.59 3.28 6.65
C ILE A 114 -15.35 2.55 7.77
N LYS A 115 -15.96 1.39 7.48
CA LYS A 115 -16.65 0.58 8.48
C LYS A 115 -15.69 0.13 9.58
N GLU A 116 -14.55 -0.43 9.18
CA GLU A 116 -13.49 -0.88 10.07
C GLU A 116 -12.95 0.28 10.91
N ALA A 117 -12.82 1.48 10.31
CA ALA A 117 -12.39 2.68 11.01
C ALA A 117 -13.34 3.06 12.15
N GLY A 118 -14.66 2.98 11.95
CA GLY A 118 -15.63 3.20 13.02
C GLY A 118 -15.36 2.32 14.24
N ILE A 119 -15.16 1.01 14.02
CA ILE A 119 -14.90 0.03 15.07
C ILE A 119 -13.59 0.34 15.82
N VAL A 120 -12.49 0.52 15.09
CA VAL A 120 -11.18 0.74 15.73
C VAL A 120 -11.06 2.12 16.37
N TRP A 121 -11.81 3.11 15.86
CA TRP A 121 -11.88 4.45 16.43
C TRP A 121 -12.60 4.46 17.77
N GLU A 122 -13.77 3.81 17.88
CA GLU A 122 -14.48 3.66 19.15
C GLU A 122 -13.64 2.94 20.21
N SER A 123 -12.92 1.90 19.79
CA SER A 123 -11.97 1.19 20.66
C SER A 123 -10.85 2.11 21.16
N LEU A 124 -10.28 2.94 20.29
CA LEU A 124 -9.25 3.91 20.67
C LEU A 124 -9.79 4.96 21.65
N LEU A 125 -10.96 5.55 21.37
CA LEU A 125 -11.58 6.54 22.25
C LEU A 125 -11.82 5.97 23.65
N SER A 126 -12.33 4.74 23.73
CA SER A 126 -12.54 4.03 24.99
C SER A 126 -11.23 3.82 25.76
N ALA A 127 -10.15 3.44 25.06
CA ALA A 127 -8.82 3.28 25.67
C ALA A 127 -8.23 4.61 26.16
N VAL A 128 -8.43 5.70 25.42
CA VAL A 128 -7.97 7.05 25.80
C VAL A 128 -8.72 7.55 27.03
N GLU A 129 -10.03 7.33 27.11
CA GLU A 129 -10.85 7.71 28.26
C GLU A 129 -10.49 6.89 29.52
N ALA A 130 -10.31 5.57 29.37
CA ALA A 130 -9.85 4.70 30.45
C ALA A 130 -8.49 5.15 31.01
N LYS A 131 -7.54 5.53 30.13
CA LYS A 131 -6.22 6.05 30.54
C LYS A 131 -6.31 7.39 31.27
N LYS A 132 -7.18 8.31 30.82
CA LYS A 132 -7.43 9.57 31.54
C LYS A 132 -7.96 9.33 32.96
N LEU A 133 -8.82 8.32 33.14
CA LEU A 133 -9.37 7.95 34.45
C LEU A 133 -8.33 7.26 35.36
N SER A 134 -7.42 6.45 34.80
CA SER A 134 -6.33 5.85 35.57
C SER A 134 -5.30 6.90 36.02
N ASP A 135 -4.91 7.80 35.11
CA ASP A 135 -3.94 8.86 35.41
C ASP A 135 -4.47 9.85 36.46
N ALA A 136 -5.79 10.01 36.56
CA ALA A 136 -6.43 10.83 37.60
C ALA A 136 -6.48 10.16 38.99
N ASN A 137 -6.37 8.83 39.06
CA ASN A 137 -6.52 8.04 40.29
C ASN A 137 -5.18 7.54 40.89
N GLU A 138 -4.07 7.57 40.13
CA GLU A 138 -2.76 7.11 40.61
C GLU A 138 -1.80 8.25 40.99
N ASN A 139 -1.50 8.37 42.29
CA ASN A 139 -0.27 9.01 42.77
C ASN A 139 0.89 8.04 42.53
N GLN A 140 1.66 8.29 41.45
CA GLN A 140 3.01 7.77 41.17
C GLN A 140 3.33 6.36 41.71
N THR A 141 3.05 5.34 40.90
CA THR A 141 3.89 4.13 40.88
C THR A 141 4.21 3.79 39.43
N ARG A 142 5.36 4.25 38.93
CA ARG A 142 5.94 3.80 37.65
C ARG A 142 6.31 2.32 37.77
N LYS A 143 5.34 1.42 37.62
CA LYS A 143 5.61 0.06 37.13
C LYS A 143 6.15 0.24 35.71
N GLY A 144 7.30 -0.36 35.41
CA GLY A 144 7.88 -0.30 34.08
C GLY A 144 6.84 -0.71 33.05
N ASN A 145 6.49 0.20 32.14
CA ASN A 145 5.59 -0.10 31.05
C ASN A 145 6.22 -1.22 30.23
N GLU A 146 5.54 -2.36 30.11
CA GLU A 146 5.86 -3.30 29.04
C GLU A 146 5.71 -2.55 27.71
N GLU A 147 6.75 -2.58 26.87
CA GLU A 147 6.70 -1.97 25.54
C GLU A 147 5.55 -2.59 24.75
N LEU A 148 4.56 -1.78 24.40
CA LEU A 148 3.39 -2.21 23.62
C LEU A 148 3.79 -2.74 22.22
N CYS A 149 4.83 -2.12 21.64
CA CYS A 149 5.44 -2.48 20.37
C CYS A 149 6.93 -2.83 20.57
N PRO A 150 7.25 -4.08 20.96
CA PRO A 150 8.63 -4.49 21.19
C PRO A 150 9.40 -4.60 19.87
N GLN A 151 10.64 -4.11 19.84
CA GLN A 151 11.50 -4.17 18.65
C GLN A 151 11.94 -5.60 18.29
N PHE A 152 11.95 -6.50 19.27
CA PHE A 152 12.38 -7.88 19.14
C PHE A 152 11.48 -8.80 19.96
N LEU A 153 11.14 -9.95 19.38
CA LEU A 153 10.39 -11.00 20.04
C LEU A 153 11.12 -12.33 19.85
N SER A 154 11.12 -13.16 20.88
CA SER A 154 11.63 -14.53 20.76
C SER A 154 10.84 -15.50 21.62
N LYS A 155 10.74 -16.74 21.14
CA LYS A 155 10.19 -17.85 21.90
C LYS A 155 11.11 -19.05 21.73
N MET A 156 11.76 -19.47 22.81
CA MET A 156 12.64 -20.63 22.88
C MET A 156 11.88 -21.83 23.48
N ASN A 157 12.26 -23.05 23.10
CA ASN A 157 11.72 -24.30 23.67
C ASN A 157 10.19 -24.43 23.54
N ALA A 158 9.69 -24.34 22.32
CA ALA A 158 8.27 -24.41 21.99
C ALA A 158 7.61 -25.81 22.15
N THR A 159 8.33 -26.82 22.65
CA THR A 159 7.84 -28.19 22.82
C THR A 159 6.81 -28.39 23.93
N GLU A 160 6.49 -27.37 24.73
CA GLU A 160 5.50 -27.45 25.83
C GLU A 160 4.13 -26.81 25.50
N ALA A 161 3.86 -26.46 24.24
CA ALA A 161 2.55 -25.96 23.84
C ALA A 161 1.60 -27.13 23.47
N ASP A 162 0.57 -27.29 24.29
CA ASP A 162 -0.57 -28.19 24.10
C ASP A 162 -1.19 -28.01 22.69
N GLY A 163 -1.05 -29.02 21.83
CA GLY A 163 -1.74 -29.15 20.54
C GLY A 163 -1.04 -28.54 19.31
N SER A 164 -0.39 -29.38 18.49
CA SER A 164 -0.08 -29.33 17.03
C SER A 164 0.31 -28.02 16.29
N SER A 165 0.31 -26.85 16.93
CA SER A 165 0.60 -25.56 16.30
C SER A 165 1.18 -24.54 17.28
N LEU A 166 2.33 -23.93 16.95
CA LEU A 166 2.87 -22.79 17.68
C LEU A 166 2.25 -21.49 17.16
N LYS A 167 1.96 -20.56 18.07
CA LYS A 167 1.60 -19.17 17.75
C LYS A 167 2.60 -18.19 18.40
N LEU A 168 3.07 -17.21 17.63
CA LEU A 168 3.82 -16.05 18.10
C LEU A 168 3.05 -14.79 17.70
N LYS A 169 2.62 -13.99 18.69
CA LYS A 169 1.94 -12.70 18.44
C LYS A 169 2.93 -11.64 17.98
N ILE A 170 2.54 -10.82 17.01
CA ILE A 170 3.28 -9.65 16.52
C ILE A 170 2.35 -8.45 16.67
N PRO A 171 2.32 -7.78 17.84
CA PRO A 171 1.25 -6.85 18.21
C PRO A 171 1.14 -5.61 17.30
N CYS A 172 2.27 -5.21 16.69
CA CYS A 172 2.38 -4.00 15.88
C CYS A 172 2.70 -4.29 14.40
N GLY A 173 2.57 -5.55 14.01
CA GLY A 173 2.85 -6.03 12.65
C GLY A 173 4.29 -5.92 12.21
N LEU A 174 4.48 -6.03 10.90
CA LEU A 174 5.79 -5.98 10.27
C LEU A 174 5.94 -4.69 9.45
N THR A 175 7.17 -4.25 9.31
CA THR A 175 7.57 -3.13 8.43
C THR A 175 8.70 -3.57 7.51
N GLN A 176 9.04 -2.77 6.52
CA GLN A 176 10.22 -3.06 5.69
C GLN A 176 11.48 -3.26 6.56
N GLY A 177 12.24 -4.31 6.25
CA GLY A 177 13.41 -4.72 7.02
C GLY A 177 13.10 -5.61 8.24
N SER A 178 11.83 -5.74 8.66
CA SER A 178 11.45 -6.73 9.67
C SER A 178 11.75 -8.14 9.16
N SER A 179 12.04 -9.06 10.08
CA SER A 179 12.28 -10.46 9.76
C SER A 179 11.70 -11.40 10.81
N VAL A 180 11.24 -12.56 10.36
CA VAL A 180 10.80 -13.68 11.19
C VAL A 180 11.69 -14.88 10.86
N THR A 181 12.45 -15.34 11.84
CA THR A 181 13.36 -16.49 11.75
C THR A 181 12.79 -17.67 12.52
N VAL A 182 12.60 -18.78 11.82
CA VAL A 182 12.14 -20.07 12.33
C VAL A 182 13.30 -21.05 12.31
N ILE A 183 13.65 -21.58 13.48
CA ILE A 183 14.72 -22.56 13.66
C ILE A 183 14.08 -23.87 14.09
N GLY A 184 14.17 -24.90 13.24
CA GLY A 184 13.51 -26.17 13.51
C GLY A 184 14.06 -27.31 12.68
N ILE A 185 13.68 -28.53 13.07
CA ILE A 185 14.04 -29.78 12.41
C ILE A 185 12.74 -30.39 11.87
N PRO A 186 12.56 -30.54 10.55
CA PRO A 186 11.41 -31.25 10.00
C PRO A 186 11.43 -32.70 10.48
N ASP A 187 10.47 -33.09 11.31
CA ASP A 187 10.39 -34.39 11.96
C ASP A 187 8.97 -34.92 11.96
N GLY A 188 8.79 -36.24 11.88
CA GLY A 188 7.48 -36.85 11.65
C GLY A 188 7.47 -37.72 10.40
N LEU A 189 6.31 -38.29 10.09
CA LEU A 189 6.16 -39.28 9.00
C LEU A 189 6.26 -38.63 7.63
N LEU A 190 5.73 -37.42 7.48
CA LEU A 190 5.73 -36.70 6.21
C LEU A 190 6.82 -35.63 6.19
N GLY A 191 7.18 -35.08 7.36
CA GLY A 191 8.16 -33.98 7.48
C GLY A 191 7.67 -32.66 6.87
N SER A 192 6.40 -32.61 6.48
CA SER A 192 5.75 -31.44 5.86
C SER A 192 5.20 -30.51 6.94
N PHE A 193 5.45 -29.22 6.79
CA PHE A 193 5.04 -28.20 7.74
C PHE A 193 4.66 -26.90 7.02
N ARG A 194 3.97 -26.01 7.72
CA ARG A 194 3.59 -24.70 7.21
C ARG A 194 3.84 -23.58 8.20
N ILE A 195 4.13 -22.41 7.66
CA ILE A 195 4.29 -21.14 8.36
C ILE A 195 3.26 -20.17 7.78
N ASP A 196 2.30 -19.75 8.59
CA ASP A 196 1.26 -18.81 8.21
C ASP A 196 1.49 -17.47 8.92
N LEU A 197 1.57 -16.38 8.16
CA LEU A 197 1.44 -15.02 8.68
C LEU A 197 -0.02 -14.60 8.59
N THR A 198 -0.68 -14.44 9.74
CA THR A 198 -2.11 -14.15 9.82
C THR A 198 -2.37 -12.73 10.31
N GLY A 199 -3.44 -12.12 9.83
CA GLY A 199 -3.86 -10.78 10.22
C GLY A 199 -4.73 -10.75 11.48
N GLN A 200 -5.05 -9.56 11.96
CA GLN A 200 -6.02 -9.38 13.04
C GLN A 200 -7.44 -9.59 12.50
N PRO A 201 -8.22 -10.56 13.02
CA PRO A 201 -9.62 -10.68 12.64
C PRO A 201 -10.42 -9.54 13.27
N LEU A 202 -11.37 -9.00 12.52
CA LEU A 202 -12.32 -8.02 13.04
C LEU A 202 -13.59 -8.70 13.60
N PRO A 203 -14.36 -8.02 14.48
CA PRO A 203 -15.60 -8.58 15.00
C PRO A 203 -16.55 -9.00 13.87
N GLY A 204 -16.94 -10.27 13.84
CA GLY A 204 -17.82 -10.84 12.80
C GLY A 204 -17.09 -11.64 11.71
N GLU A 205 -15.76 -11.56 11.63
CA GLU A 205 -14.96 -12.41 10.73
C GLU A 205 -14.61 -13.75 11.43
N PRO A 206 -15.02 -14.91 10.87
CA PRO A 206 -14.82 -16.20 11.51
C PRO A 206 -13.35 -16.65 11.49
N ASP A 207 -12.62 -16.32 10.42
CA ASP A 207 -11.23 -16.71 10.21
C ASP A 207 -10.38 -15.48 9.84
N PRO A 208 -9.19 -15.31 10.43
CA PRO A 208 -8.31 -14.19 10.10
C PRO A 208 -7.74 -14.34 8.68
N PRO A 209 -7.50 -13.22 7.96
CA PRO A 209 -6.84 -13.27 6.66
C PRO A 209 -5.42 -13.86 6.80
N ILE A 210 -4.98 -14.59 5.79
CA ILE A 210 -3.63 -15.14 5.70
C ILE A 210 -2.84 -14.30 4.71
N ILE A 211 -1.93 -13.48 5.22
CA ILE A 211 -1.06 -12.61 4.44
C ILE A 211 -0.09 -13.46 3.62
N VAL A 212 0.58 -14.42 4.27
CA VAL A 212 1.46 -15.40 3.62
C VAL A 212 1.21 -16.77 4.20
N HIS A 213 0.84 -17.72 3.34
CA HIS A 213 0.85 -19.15 3.61
C HIS A 213 2.11 -19.73 2.99
N TYR A 214 3.05 -20.24 3.79
CA TYR A 214 4.28 -20.89 3.31
C TYR A 214 4.25 -22.37 3.67
N ASN A 215 4.05 -23.24 2.69
CA ASN A 215 3.78 -24.66 2.89
C ASN A 215 4.87 -25.53 2.27
N VAL A 216 5.62 -26.23 3.13
CA VAL A 216 6.70 -27.14 2.74
C VAL A 216 6.17 -28.57 2.68
N ARG A 217 6.25 -29.20 1.52
CA ARG A 217 5.81 -30.58 1.30
C ARG A 217 7.02 -31.45 0.92
N LEU A 218 7.59 -32.18 1.88
CA LEU A 218 8.83 -32.96 1.67
C LEU A 218 8.64 -34.22 0.82
N LEU A 219 7.42 -34.80 0.78
CA LEU A 219 7.10 -35.95 -0.06
C LEU A 219 6.41 -35.54 -1.38
N GLY A 220 6.39 -34.24 -1.68
CA GLY A 220 5.68 -33.69 -2.82
C GLY A 220 4.15 -33.73 -2.68
N ASP A 221 3.48 -33.42 -3.78
CA ASP A 221 2.04 -33.58 -3.94
C ASP A 221 1.71 -34.40 -5.20
N LYS A 222 0.41 -34.62 -5.46
CA LYS A 222 -0.05 -35.38 -6.64
C LYS A 222 0.41 -34.79 -7.98
N SER A 223 0.80 -33.51 -8.01
CA SER A 223 1.17 -32.80 -9.22
C SER A 223 2.67 -32.86 -9.50
N THR A 224 3.49 -32.93 -8.45
CA THR A 224 4.95 -32.82 -8.56
C THR A 224 5.68 -34.12 -8.25
N GLU A 225 5.14 -34.99 -7.39
CA GLU A 225 5.78 -36.20 -6.82
C GLU A 225 7.12 -35.98 -6.07
N ASP A 226 7.81 -34.88 -6.35
CA ASP A 226 9.03 -34.39 -5.73
C ASP A 226 8.74 -33.30 -4.68
N PRO A 227 9.67 -33.03 -3.73
CA PRO A 227 9.50 -31.98 -2.73
C PRO A 227 9.16 -30.61 -3.33
N VAL A 228 8.18 -29.91 -2.73
CA VAL A 228 7.69 -28.62 -3.24
C VAL A 228 7.37 -27.64 -2.09
N ILE A 229 7.66 -26.36 -2.32
CA ILE A 229 7.20 -25.23 -1.53
C ILE A 229 6.01 -24.62 -2.26
N VAL A 230 4.90 -24.41 -1.56
CA VAL A 230 3.72 -23.71 -2.08
C VAL A 230 3.49 -22.46 -1.24
N GLN A 231 3.40 -21.32 -1.92
CA GLN A 231 3.09 -20.03 -1.33
C GLN A 231 1.75 -19.51 -1.84
N ASN A 232 0.95 -18.96 -0.94
CA ASN A 232 -0.33 -18.37 -1.30
C ASN A 232 -0.78 -17.35 -0.24
N SER A 233 -1.93 -16.73 -0.46
CA SER A 233 -2.63 -15.89 0.49
C SER A 233 -4.12 -16.22 0.47
N TRP A 234 -4.82 -15.87 1.55
CA TRP A 234 -6.25 -16.13 1.69
C TRP A 234 -6.96 -14.95 2.36
N THR A 235 -8.14 -14.61 1.86
CA THR A 235 -9.09 -13.71 2.53
C THR A 235 -10.50 -14.31 2.46
N ALA A 236 -11.37 -13.93 3.39
CA ALA A 236 -12.77 -14.37 3.35
C ALA A 236 -13.51 -13.91 2.07
N SER A 237 -13.12 -12.77 1.50
CA SER A 237 -13.76 -12.19 0.31
C SER A 237 -13.26 -12.74 -1.03
N ARG A 238 -12.01 -13.22 -1.10
CA ARG A 238 -11.38 -13.68 -2.36
C ARG A 238 -10.99 -15.16 -2.34
N ASP A 239 -11.21 -15.84 -1.22
CA ASP A 239 -10.72 -17.21 -0.96
C ASP A 239 -9.19 -17.29 -1.20
N TRP A 240 -8.67 -18.49 -1.48
CA TRP A 240 -7.28 -18.70 -1.85
C TRP A 240 -6.95 -18.05 -3.19
N GLY A 241 -5.88 -17.26 -3.22
CA GLY A 241 -5.34 -16.71 -4.47
C GLY A 241 -4.60 -17.75 -5.33
N ALA A 242 -3.86 -17.26 -6.33
CA ALA A 242 -3.03 -18.12 -7.17
C ALA A 242 -1.86 -18.75 -6.37
N GLU A 243 -1.60 -20.04 -6.56
CA GLU A 243 -0.46 -20.72 -5.92
C GLU A 243 0.86 -20.34 -6.61
N GLU A 244 1.86 -19.95 -5.83
CA GLU A 244 3.25 -19.80 -6.26
C GLU A 244 4.05 -21.02 -5.81
N ARG A 245 4.74 -21.70 -6.74
CA ARG A 245 5.39 -22.99 -6.50
C ARG A 245 6.89 -22.93 -6.72
N CYS A 246 7.65 -23.60 -5.84
CA CYS A 246 9.10 -23.75 -5.97
C CYS A 246 9.53 -25.19 -5.65
N PRO A 247 10.18 -25.96 -6.56
CA PRO A 247 10.69 -25.55 -7.88
C PRO A 247 9.59 -25.07 -8.86
N ASN A 248 9.94 -24.11 -9.72
CA ASN A 248 9.02 -23.64 -10.75
C ASN A 248 8.90 -24.69 -11.88
N LEU A 249 7.67 -24.95 -12.32
CA LEU A 249 7.38 -25.88 -13.42
C LEU A 249 7.85 -25.32 -14.77
N ASP A 250 7.90 -23.99 -14.90
CA ASP A 250 8.40 -23.28 -16.08
C ASP A 250 9.42 -22.20 -15.65
N PRO A 251 10.73 -22.49 -15.72
CA PRO A 251 11.78 -21.54 -15.33
C PRO A 251 11.78 -20.23 -16.12
N ASP A 252 11.22 -20.21 -17.34
CA ASP A 252 11.18 -19.03 -18.20
C ASP A 252 10.08 -18.02 -17.77
N LEU A 253 9.12 -18.47 -16.95
CA LEU A 253 8.07 -17.63 -16.37
C LEU A 253 8.41 -17.11 -14.96
N ASN A 254 9.65 -17.31 -14.49
CA ASN A 254 10.06 -16.89 -13.16
C ASN A 254 10.18 -15.35 -13.09
N LYS A 255 9.31 -14.72 -12.29
CA LYS A 255 9.33 -13.26 -12.11
C LYS A 255 10.29 -12.88 -10.99
N LYS A 256 10.47 -11.57 -10.85
CA LYS A 256 11.25 -10.97 -9.78
C LYS A 256 10.35 -10.19 -8.83
N VAL A 257 10.76 -10.16 -7.56
CA VAL A 257 10.19 -9.35 -6.48
C VAL A 257 11.39 -8.78 -5.73
N ASP A 258 11.52 -7.46 -5.65
CA ASP A 258 12.72 -6.81 -5.11
C ASP A 258 14.02 -7.31 -5.79
N ASP A 259 14.02 -7.36 -7.13
CA ASP A 259 15.11 -7.89 -7.99
C ASP A 259 15.52 -9.36 -7.81
N LEU A 260 14.86 -10.08 -6.90
CA LEU A 260 15.10 -11.49 -6.59
C LEU A 260 14.06 -12.40 -7.25
N ASP A 261 14.52 -13.53 -7.78
CA ASP A 261 13.65 -14.53 -8.41
C ASP A 261 12.58 -15.04 -7.42
N GLN A 262 11.33 -15.17 -7.86
CA GLN A 262 10.22 -15.72 -7.07
C GLN A 262 10.53 -17.13 -6.55
N CYS A 263 11.20 -17.95 -7.36
CA CYS A 263 11.78 -19.22 -6.96
C CYS A 263 13.24 -19.28 -7.43
N ASP A 264 14.18 -19.50 -6.51
CA ASP A 264 15.59 -19.60 -6.86
C ASP A 264 15.85 -20.81 -7.77
N LYS A 265 16.59 -20.60 -8.86
CA LYS A 265 16.90 -21.62 -9.88
C LYS A 265 17.71 -22.80 -9.34
N VAL A 266 18.29 -22.70 -8.15
CA VAL A 266 18.96 -23.82 -7.48
C VAL A 266 17.98 -24.86 -6.94
N VAL A 267 16.76 -24.45 -6.58
CA VAL A 267 15.73 -25.33 -6.02
C VAL A 267 15.21 -26.27 -7.11
N GLY A 268 15.29 -27.58 -6.88
CA GLY A 268 14.96 -28.62 -7.85
C GLY A 268 16.09 -28.96 -8.82
N ARG A 269 17.24 -28.28 -8.78
CA ARG A 269 18.39 -28.62 -9.63
C ARG A 269 19.05 -29.92 -9.18
N GLU A 270 19.44 -30.75 -10.14
CA GLU A 270 20.20 -31.99 -9.86
C GLU A 270 21.55 -31.65 -9.21
N VAL A 271 21.84 -32.26 -8.07
CA VAL A 271 23.14 -32.10 -7.39
C VAL A 271 24.03 -33.28 -7.77
N ASN A 272 25.08 -33.02 -8.54
CA ASN A 272 26.14 -34.02 -8.75
C ASN A 272 26.91 -34.20 -7.45
N ARG A 273 26.80 -35.37 -6.81
CA ARG A 273 27.62 -35.74 -5.65
C ARG A 273 29.10 -35.73 -6.06
N THR A 274 29.80 -34.63 -5.80
CA THR A 274 31.27 -34.62 -5.73
C THR A 274 31.66 -35.07 -4.33
N SER A 275 32.05 -36.33 -4.24
CA SER A 275 32.54 -36.98 -3.03
C SER A 275 33.80 -36.27 -2.51
N SER A 276 33.64 -35.46 -1.47
CA SER A 276 34.75 -34.98 -0.64
C SER A 276 34.57 -35.45 0.80
N SER A 277 34.97 -36.69 1.06
CA SER A 277 35.47 -37.09 2.38
C SER A 277 36.12 -38.48 2.30
N THR A 278 37.43 -38.46 2.46
CA THR A 278 38.31 -39.54 2.90
C THR A 278 37.72 -40.33 4.08
N SER A 279 37.53 -41.64 3.92
CA SER A 279 38.19 -42.68 4.74
C SER A 279 37.63 -44.09 4.46
N PHE A 280 38.55 -45.01 4.26
CA PHE A 280 38.45 -46.46 4.14
C PHE A 280 37.35 -47.14 4.99
N LEU A 281 36.58 -48.03 4.38
CA LEU A 281 36.58 -49.49 4.68
C LEU A 281 35.67 -50.22 3.69
N GLN A 282 36.22 -51.26 3.06
CA GLN A 282 35.54 -52.16 2.12
C GLN A 282 34.58 -53.10 2.86
N SER A 283 33.37 -53.26 2.34
CA SER A 283 32.72 -54.58 2.28
C SER A 283 31.82 -54.67 1.04
N ASN A 284 32.09 -55.68 0.21
CA ASN A 284 31.33 -56.01 -0.99
C ASN A 284 29.93 -56.50 -0.65
N THR A 285 28.91 -55.79 -1.14
CA THR A 285 27.61 -56.39 -1.49
C THR A 285 27.06 -55.67 -2.70
N SER A 286 27.00 -56.39 -3.81
CA SER A 286 26.36 -56.00 -5.05
C SER A 286 24.85 -55.91 -4.86
N LYS A 287 24.32 -54.70 -4.85
CA LYS A 287 22.96 -54.38 -5.27
C LYS A 287 23.02 -53.16 -6.17
N GLU A 288 22.53 -53.31 -7.39
CA GLU A 288 22.25 -52.22 -8.31
C GLU A 288 21.27 -51.26 -7.66
N GLU A 289 21.78 -50.22 -7.00
CA GLU A 289 20.98 -49.03 -6.68
C GLU A 289 21.05 -48.11 -7.89
N ALA A 290 19.92 -47.99 -8.59
CA ALA A 290 19.69 -46.86 -9.48
C ALA A 290 19.96 -45.59 -8.66
N SER A 291 21.04 -44.88 -9.00
CA SER A 291 21.43 -43.61 -8.42
C SER A 291 20.25 -42.62 -8.52
N LYS A 292 19.41 -42.54 -7.48
CA LYS A 292 18.40 -41.48 -7.34
C LYS A 292 19.16 -40.16 -7.40
N ARG A 293 18.98 -39.42 -8.50
CA ARG A 293 19.55 -38.10 -8.67
C ARG A 293 18.92 -37.19 -7.61
N GLU A 294 19.68 -36.86 -6.58
CA GLU A 294 19.21 -36.04 -5.47
C GLU A 294 19.08 -34.60 -5.97
N ARG A 295 17.85 -34.08 -6.09
CA ARG A 295 17.59 -32.68 -6.41
C ARG A 295 17.78 -31.84 -5.15
N TYR A 296 18.31 -30.62 -5.31
CA TYR A 296 18.45 -29.72 -4.17
C TYR A 296 17.07 -29.23 -3.70
N PHE A 297 16.81 -29.40 -2.41
CA PHE A 297 15.67 -28.82 -1.72
C PHE A 297 16.15 -28.28 -0.37
N PRO A 298 15.71 -27.08 0.05
CA PRO A 298 16.29 -26.39 1.20
C PRO A 298 15.98 -27.04 2.55
N PHE A 299 14.94 -27.88 2.62
CA PHE A 299 14.55 -28.60 3.84
C PHE A 299 14.83 -30.08 3.70
N LYS A 300 15.40 -30.70 4.74
CA LYS A 300 15.65 -32.14 4.78
C LYS A 300 15.15 -32.74 6.09
N GLN A 301 14.45 -33.86 6.00
CA GLN A 301 13.90 -34.55 7.16
C GLN A 301 15.02 -34.95 8.13
N GLY A 302 14.85 -34.61 9.41
CA GLY A 302 15.82 -34.88 10.47
C GLY A 302 17.03 -33.93 10.52
N PHE A 303 17.12 -32.95 9.62
CA PHE A 303 18.18 -31.94 9.62
C PHE A 303 17.66 -30.60 10.13
N LEU A 304 18.53 -29.88 10.86
CA LEU A 304 18.25 -28.52 11.30
C LEU A 304 18.20 -27.58 10.10
N SER A 305 17.21 -26.69 10.09
CA SER A 305 17.09 -25.60 9.13
C SER A 305 16.85 -24.27 9.84
N VAL A 306 17.44 -23.21 9.30
CA VAL A 306 17.19 -21.82 9.71
C VAL A 306 16.47 -21.10 8.57
N ALA A 307 15.16 -20.99 8.67
CA ALA A 307 14.33 -20.30 7.68
C ALA A 307 14.04 -18.87 8.14
N THR A 308 14.41 -17.86 7.36
CA THR A 308 14.16 -16.45 7.67
C THR A 308 13.35 -15.81 6.55
N LEU A 309 12.14 -15.36 6.91
CA LEU A 309 11.29 -14.53 6.07
C LEU A 309 11.57 -13.06 6.37
N ARG A 310 12.04 -12.30 5.38
CA ARG A 310 12.35 -10.88 5.50
C ARG A 310 11.37 -10.06 4.67
N VAL A 311 10.97 -8.89 5.18
CA VAL A 311 10.09 -7.95 4.48
C VAL A 311 10.94 -6.99 3.64
N GLY A 312 10.77 -7.03 2.32
CA GLY A 312 11.35 -6.12 1.34
C GLY A 312 10.43 -4.94 1.00
N THR A 313 10.64 -4.33 -0.17
CA THR A 313 9.88 -3.15 -0.64
C THR A 313 8.62 -3.59 -1.37
N GLU A 314 8.73 -4.63 -2.19
CA GLU A 314 7.66 -5.16 -3.04
C GLU A 314 7.12 -6.52 -2.57
N GLY A 315 7.84 -7.21 -1.68
CA GLY A 315 7.38 -8.48 -1.14
C GLY A 315 8.17 -9.01 0.04
N MET A 316 8.02 -10.30 0.31
CA MET A 316 8.75 -11.01 1.38
C MET A 316 9.68 -12.07 0.79
N GLN A 317 10.92 -12.08 1.26
CA GLN A 317 11.98 -13.00 0.81
C GLN A 317 12.20 -14.09 1.85
N MET A 318 12.11 -15.35 1.43
CA MET A 318 12.49 -16.49 2.24
C MET A 318 13.93 -16.91 1.96
N THR A 319 14.73 -16.91 3.02
CA THR A 319 16.07 -17.50 3.01
C THR A 319 16.11 -18.74 3.89
N VAL A 320 16.83 -19.77 3.48
CA VAL A 320 17.07 -20.97 4.29
C VAL A 320 18.58 -21.21 4.36
N ASP A 321 19.10 -21.31 5.58
CA ASP A 321 20.53 -21.46 5.89
C ASP A 321 21.39 -20.39 5.19
N GLY A 322 20.88 -19.16 5.13
CA GLY A 322 21.55 -18.00 4.55
C GLY A 322 21.48 -17.88 3.02
N LYS A 323 20.74 -18.77 2.34
CA LYS A 323 20.54 -18.72 0.87
C LYS A 323 19.12 -18.28 0.54
N HIS A 324 18.96 -17.40 -0.44
CA HIS A 324 17.65 -17.07 -1.00
C HIS A 324 16.99 -18.30 -1.63
N ILE A 325 15.70 -18.50 -1.34
CA ILE A 325 14.93 -19.65 -1.84
C ILE A 325 13.69 -19.17 -2.62
N THR A 326 12.88 -18.30 -2.04
CA THR A 326 11.69 -17.77 -2.72
C THR A 326 11.43 -16.30 -2.39
N SER A 327 10.74 -15.61 -3.29
CA SER A 327 10.20 -14.26 -3.06
C SER A 327 8.70 -14.26 -3.32
N PHE A 328 7.92 -13.67 -2.42
CA PHE A 328 6.46 -13.56 -2.53
C PHE A 328 6.06 -12.09 -2.59
N ALA A 329 5.47 -11.67 -3.70
CA ALA A 329 5.01 -10.28 -3.87
C ALA A 329 3.85 -9.97 -2.91
N PHE A 330 3.79 -8.74 -2.41
CA PHE A 330 2.61 -8.30 -1.66
C PHE A 330 1.37 -8.36 -2.56
N ARG A 331 0.27 -8.86 -1.99
CA ARG A 331 -1.03 -8.86 -2.65
C ARG A 331 -1.87 -7.71 -2.10
N ASP A 332 -2.75 -7.19 -2.95
CA ASP A 332 -3.72 -6.15 -2.57
C ASP A 332 -4.46 -6.56 -1.29
N THR A 333 -4.59 -5.62 -0.35
CA THR A 333 -5.16 -5.76 1.03
C THR A 333 -4.44 -6.70 2.00
N LEU A 334 -3.28 -7.22 1.62
CA LEU A 334 -2.50 -8.14 2.43
C LEU A 334 -1.09 -7.60 2.66
N GLU A 335 -1.05 -6.38 3.19
CA GLU A 335 0.19 -5.68 3.45
C GLU A 335 0.88 -6.20 4.73
N PRO A 336 2.23 -6.10 4.82
CA PRO A 336 3.01 -6.68 5.92
C PRO A 336 2.65 -6.11 7.30
N TRP A 337 2.17 -4.87 7.36
CA TRP A 337 1.78 -4.24 8.63
C TRP A 337 0.52 -4.86 9.25
N LEU A 338 -0.32 -5.53 8.46
CA LEU A 338 -1.53 -6.19 8.95
C LEU A 338 -1.27 -7.50 9.71
N VAL A 339 -0.05 -8.04 9.62
CA VAL A 339 0.33 -9.28 10.32
C VAL A 339 0.18 -9.10 11.83
N SER A 340 -0.55 -9.99 12.50
CA SER A 340 -0.75 -9.96 13.95
C SER A 340 -0.22 -11.20 14.66
N GLU A 341 0.01 -12.29 13.90
CA GLU A 341 0.44 -13.58 14.43
C GLU A 341 1.22 -14.38 13.36
N VAL A 342 2.26 -15.08 13.81
CA VAL A 342 2.93 -16.15 13.07
C VAL A 342 2.45 -17.48 13.63
N ARG A 343 1.92 -18.34 12.78
CA ARG A 343 1.46 -19.68 13.12
C ARG A 343 2.30 -20.73 12.42
N ILE A 344 2.84 -21.67 13.18
CA ILE A 344 3.62 -22.79 12.66
C ILE A 344 2.86 -24.08 12.98
N SER A 345 2.68 -24.95 12.00
CA SER A 345 2.00 -26.24 12.20
C SER A 345 2.56 -27.34 11.28
N GLY A 346 2.30 -28.59 11.63
CA GLY A 346 2.78 -29.77 10.89
C GLY A 346 4.02 -30.40 11.53
N ASP A 347 4.73 -31.19 10.73
CA ASP A 347 5.84 -32.07 11.11
C ASP A 347 7.16 -31.28 11.23
N LEU A 348 7.21 -30.31 12.16
CA LEU A 348 8.39 -29.50 12.45
C LEU A 348 8.65 -29.39 13.95
N LYS A 349 9.70 -30.08 14.44
CA LYS A 349 10.26 -29.86 15.77
C LYS A 349 10.93 -28.51 15.84
N LEU A 350 10.16 -27.56 16.35
CA LEU A 350 10.59 -26.19 16.51
C LEU A 350 11.54 -26.04 17.71
N ILE A 351 12.69 -25.43 17.47
CA ILE A 351 13.69 -25.10 18.49
C ILE A 351 13.45 -23.68 19.00
N SER A 352 13.34 -22.73 18.08
CA SER A 352 13.06 -21.33 18.41
C SER A 352 12.43 -20.58 17.25
N ILE A 353 11.68 -19.55 17.58
CA ILE A 353 11.24 -18.51 16.65
C ILE A 353 11.70 -17.15 17.15
N LEU A 354 12.17 -16.31 16.24
CA LEU A 354 12.61 -14.95 16.51
C LEU A 354 11.93 -14.01 15.53
N ALA A 355 11.49 -12.85 15.98
CA ALA A 355 11.08 -11.75 15.13
C ALA A 355 11.90 -10.51 15.50
N SER A 356 12.47 -9.84 14.50
CA SER A 356 13.39 -8.73 14.70
C SER A 356 13.14 -7.61 13.70
N GLY A 357 13.66 -6.42 13.99
CA GLY A 357 13.40 -5.23 13.17
C GLY A 357 11.92 -4.85 13.17
N LEU A 358 11.20 -5.16 14.25
CA LEU A 358 9.79 -4.84 14.39
C LEU A 358 9.58 -3.33 14.56
N PRO A 359 8.40 -2.81 14.18
CA PRO A 359 8.05 -1.42 14.42
C PRO A 359 8.03 -1.14 15.93
N THR A 360 8.69 -0.06 16.34
CA THR A 360 8.65 0.43 17.72
C THR A 360 8.51 1.94 17.72
N SER A 361 7.70 2.45 18.65
CA SER A 361 7.41 3.86 18.87
C SER A 361 8.52 4.56 19.67
N GLU A 362 9.31 3.82 20.45
CA GLU A 362 10.39 4.34 21.27
C GLU A 362 11.76 3.86 20.79
N GLU A 363 12.63 4.79 20.41
CA GLU A 363 14.08 4.60 20.58
C GLU A 363 14.46 5.42 21.82
N SER A 364 14.31 4.81 23.00
CA SER A 364 14.36 5.50 24.29
C SER A 364 15.74 6.04 24.69
N ASP A 365 16.81 5.78 23.94
CA ASP A 365 18.15 6.04 24.49
C ASP A 365 18.80 7.38 24.11
N HIS A 366 18.33 8.13 23.09
CA HIS A 366 19.09 9.29 22.57
C HIS A 366 18.30 10.54 22.14
N VAL A 367 17.04 10.73 22.55
CA VAL A 367 16.33 12.00 22.25
C VAL A 367 16.83 13.12 23.17
N VAL A 368 17.83 13.87 22.70
CA VAL A 368 18.46 14.98 23.46
C VAL A 368 17.56 16.23 23.53
N ASP A 369 16.62 16.41 22.58
CA ASP A 369 15.69 17.56 22.57
C ASP A 369 14.33 17.19 21.93
N LEU A 370 13.30 16.99 22.76
CA LEU A 370 11.93 16.72 22.30
C LEU A 370 11.28 17.93 21.62
N GLU A 371 11.58 19.15 22.06
CA GLU A 371 10.99 20.38 21.51
C GLU A 371 11.47 20.64 20.07
N ALA A 372 12.72 20.28 19.78
CA ALA A 372 13.25 20.32 18.41
C ALA A 372 12.52 19.36 17.45
N LEU A 373 11.90 18.30 17.97
CA LEU A 373 11.18 17.31 17.16
C LEU A 373 9.68 17.63 16.99
N LYS A 374 9.11 18.48 17.84
CA LYS A 374 7.71 18.93 17.71
C LYS A 374 7.53 19.79 16.46
N ALA A 375 6.42 19.61 15.77
CA ALA A 375 6.04 20.50 14.69
C ALA A 375 5.82 21.93 15.21
N PRO A 376 6.31 22.95 14.46
CA PRO A 376 5.90 24.31 14.72
C PRO A 376 4.38 24.48 14.61
N PRO A 377 3.76 25.27 15.50
CA PRO A 377 2.33 25.51 15.47
C PRO A 377 1.95 26.28 14.19
N LEU A 378 0.78 25.96 13.64
CA LEU A 378 0.22 26.70 12.51
C LEU A 378 -0.24 28.08 12.97
N SER A 379 0.01 29.11 12.16
CA SER A 379 -0.33 30.50 12.48
C SER A 379 -1.36 31.03 11.49
N PRO A 380 -2.61 31.29 11.91
CA PRO A 380 -3.65 31.84 11.03
C PRO A 380 -3.29 33.18 10.38
N LEU A 381 -2.35 33.92 10.97
CA LEU A 381 -1.93 35.26 10.52
C LEU A 381 -0.83 35.23 9.45
N ARG A 382 -0.18 34.08 9.21
CA ARG A 382 0.95 33.94 8.30
C ARG A 382 0.73 32.70 7.42
N PRO A 383 0.19 32.88 6.20
CA PRO A 383 0.02 31.78 5.26
C PRO A 383 1.36 31.12 4.96
N LEU A 384 1.38 29.79 4.86
CA LEU A 384 2.57 29.04 4.51
C LEU A 384 2.94 29.25 3.05
N ASP A 385 4.25 29.24 2.75
CA ASP A 385 4.69 29.14 1.36
C ASP A 385 4.47 27.72 0.83
N LEU A 386 4.67 26.71 1.68
CA LEU A 386 4.60 25.30 1.30
C LEU A 386 4.01 24.44 2.43
N VAL A 387 3.02 23.62 2.10
CA VAL A 387 2.62 22.48 2.91
C VAL A 387 3.21 21.22 2.29
N ILE A 388 3.84 20.37 3.09
CA ILE A 388 4.35 19.06 2.68
C ILE A 388 3.56 18.00 3.42
N GLY A 389 2.68 17.31 2.69
CA GLY A 389 1.99 16.12 3.18
C GLY A 389 2.81 14.88 2.90
N VAL A 390 3.12 14.14 3.97
CA VAL A 390 3.92 12.91 3.92
C VAL A 390 3.01 11.72 4.13
N PHE A 391 2.94 10.82 3.16
CA PHE A 391 2.24 9.55 3.32
C PHE A 391 2.99 8.66 4.30
N SER A 392 2.28 8.14 5.29
CA SER A 392 2.81 7.15 6.23
C SER A 392 1.70 6.21 6.68
N THR A 393 2.06 5.05 7.21
CA THR A 393 1.12 4.08 7.80
C THR A 393 1.27 4.06 9.32
N ALA A 394 0.24 3.62 10.05
CA ALA A 394 0.20 3.73 11.50
C ALA A 394 1.44 3.15 12.23
N ASN A 395 1.97 2.01 11.77
CA ASN A 395 3.13 1.35 12.40
C ASN A 395 4.51 1.82 11.89
N ASN A 396 4.60 2.75 10.94
CA ASN A 396 5.86 3.31 10.42
C ASN A 396 6.52 4.35 11.35
N PHE A 397 6.53 4.11 12.66
CA PHE A 397 7.09 5.02 13.67
C PHE A 397 8.54 5.42 13.38
N LYS A 398 9.41 4.46 13.04
CA LYS A 398 10.83 4.71 12.73
C LYS A 398 11.03 5.62 11.51
N ARG A 399 10.20 5.48 10.48
CA ARG A 399 10.27 6.31 9.27
C ARG A 399 9.91 7.75 9.59
N ARG A 400 8.80 7.97 10.29
CA ARG A 400 8.41 9.31 10.75
C ARG A 400 9.46 9.94 11.66
N MET A 401 10.02 9.17 12.60
CA MET A 401 11.10 9.65 13.46
C MET A 401 12.37 10.02 12.69
N ALA A 402 12.74 9.27 11.64
CA ALA A 402 13.86 9.61 10.78
C ALA A 402 13.62 10.94 10.04
N VAL A 403 12.43 11.11 9.46
CA VAL A 403 12.01 12.37 8.82
C VAL A 403 12.09 13.55 9.81
N ARG A 404 11.54 13.38 11.03
CA ARG A 404 11.61 14.39 12.11
C ARG A 404 13.04 14.77 12.46
N ARG A 405 13.94 13.79 12.62
CA ARG A 405 15.35 14.01 13.00
C ARG A 405 16.21 14.58 11.87
N THR A 406 15.71 14.56 10.63
CA THR A 406 16.48 14.91 9.43
C THR A 406 15.90 16.13 8.74
N TRP A 407 15.24 15.98 7.59
CA TRP A 407 14.86 17.09 6.74
C TRP A 407 13.70 17.92 7.30
N MET A 408 12.97 17.48 8.34
CA MET A 408 12.10 18.40 9.09
C MET A 408 12.88 19.44 9.91
N GLN A 409 14.21 19.31 10.02
CA GLN A 409 15.09 20.25 10.71
C GLN A 409 15.62 21.37 9.79
N TYR A 410 15.17 21.46 8.54
CA TYR A 410 15.44 22.63 7.69
C TYR A 410 14.88 23.92 8.30
N ASP A 411 15.63 25.03 8.17
CA ASP A 411 15.24 26.33 8.71
C ASP A 411 13.87 26.80 8.19
N ASP A 412 13.54 26.51 6.93
CA ASP A 412 12.23 26.84 6.34
C ASP A 412 11.07 26.12 7.06
N VAL A 413 11.29 24.89 7.52
CA VAL A 413 10.31 24.15 8.32
C VAL A 413 10.26 24.72 9.74
N ARG A 414 11.42 24.84 10.41
CA ARG A 414 11.51 25.29 11.81
C ARG A 414 11.04 26.73 12.02
N SER A 415 11.18 27.60 11.02
CA SER A 415 10.70 28.99 11.05
C SER A 415 9.20 29.12 10.75
N GLY A 416 8.54 28.05 10.33
CA GLY A 416 7.12 28.05 9.95
C GLY A 416 6.85 28.69 8.58
N ARG A 417 7.85 28.71 7.67
CA ARG A 417 7.65 29.07 6.27
C ARG A 417 7.07 27.90 5.46
N ALA A 418 7.48 26.68 5.81
CA ALA A 418 6.90 25.44 5.37
C ALA A 418 6.36 24.62 6.55
N ALA A 419 5.28 23.86 6.35
CA ALA A 419 4.80 22.91 7.34
C ALA A 419 4.82 21.49 6.78
N VAL A 420 5.37 20.55 7.56
CA VAL A 420 5.39 19.13 7.24
C VAL A 420 4.38 18.42 8.14
N ARG A 421 3.51 17.60 7.56
CA ARG A 421 2.53 16.78 8.30
C ARG A 421 2.45 15.37 7.72
N PHE A 422 2.36 14.37 8.60
CA PHE A 422 2.14 12.97 8.22
C PHE A 422 0.65 12.68 8.10
N PHE A 423 0.21 12.10 6.99
CA PHE A 423 -1.17 11.70 6.76
C PHE A 423 -1.29 10.18 6.90
N VAL A 424 -1.98 9.75 7.97
CA VAL A 424 -1.93 8.36 8.46
C VAL A 424 -3.34 7.84 8.69
N GLY A 425 -3.71 6.73 8.06
CA GLY A 425 -4.96 6.04 8.33
C GLY A 425 -4.88 5.20 9.61
N LEU A 426 -6.03 4.73 10.06
CA LEU A 426 -6.12 3.86 11.22
C LEU A 426 -5.56 2.47 10.91
N HIS A 427 -5.21 1.73 11.95
CA HIS A 427 -4.77 0.35 11.88
C HIS A 427 -5.84 -0.61 12.43
N LYS A 428 -5.85 -1.87 11.99
CA LYS A 428 -6.71 -2.91 12.59
C LYS A 428 -6.31 -3.28 14.03
N SER A 429 -5.08 -2.95 14.44
CA SER A 429 -4.56 -3.23 15.78
C SER A 429 -4.84 -2.06 16.71
N PRO A 430 -5.62 -2.26 17.80
CA PRO A 430 -5.85 -1.23 18.80
C PRO A 430 -4.56 -0.70 19.43
N ILE A 431 -3.56 -1.59 19.59
CA ILE A 431 -2.25 -1.25 20.16
C ILE A 431 -1.53 -0.23 19.27
N VAL A 432 -1.51 -0.48 17.96
CA VAL A 432 -0.86 0.44 17.00
C VAL A 432 -1.55 1.80 17.00
N ASN A 433 -2.89 1.83 17.04
CA ASN A 433 -3.64 3.09 17.10
C ASN A 433 -3.39 3.86 18.39
N GLN A 434 -3.23 3.17 19.52
CA GLN A 434 -2.89 3.79 20.79
C GLN A 434 -1.50 4.44 20.76
N GLU A 435 -0.52 3.75 20.19
CA GLU A 435 0.84 4.28 20.02
C GLU A 435 0.88 5.45 19.03
N LEU A 436 0.17 5.36 17.91
CA LEU A 436 0.01 6.46 16.96
C LEU A 436 -0.67 7.67 17.60
N TRP A 437 -1.68 7.46 18.44
CA TRP A 437 -2.35 8.54 19.18
C TRP A 437 -1.40 9.24 20.16
N ASN A 438 -0.57 8.47 20.88
CA ASN A 438 0.45 9.02 21.77
C ASN A 438 1.50 9.83 20.99
N GLU A 439 1.98 9.29 19.86
CA GLU A 439 2.91 9.97 18.96
C GLU A 439 2.33 11.28 18.41
N ALA A 440 1.11 11.24 17.90
CA ALA A 440 0.42 12.40 17.33
C ALA A 440 0.32 13.56 18.33
N ARG A 441 -0.03 13.24 19.59
CA ARG A 441 -0.07 14.23 20.68
C ARG A 441 1.31 14.72 21.12
N THR A 442 2.33 13.90 20.96
CA THR A 442 3.70 14.23 21.38
C THR A 442 4.36 15.20 20.41
N TYR A 443 4.22 14.94 19.10
CA TYR A 443 4.93 15.70 18.07
C TYR A 443 4.07 16.74 17.33
N GLY A 444 2.74 16.63 17.35
CA GLY A 444 1.83 17.62 16.76
C GLY A 444 1.89 17.69 15.23
N ASP A 445 2.44 16.66 14.58
CA ASP A 445 2.69 16.62 13.14
C ASP A 445 1.92 15.52 12.39
N VAL A 446 1.10 14.74 13.07
CA VAL A 446 0.27 13.68 12.47
C VAL A 446 -1.13 14.21 12.21
N GLN A 447 -1.69 13.90 11.04
CA GLN A 447 -3.09 14.03 10.68
C GLN A 447 -3.66 12.63 10.47
N LEU A 448 -4.63 12.25 11.29
CA LEU A 448 -5.31 10.96 11.21
C LEU A 448 -6.39 11.01 10.15
N MET A 449 -6.53 9.92 9.39
CA MET A 449 -7.55 9.77 8.36
C MET A 449 -8.71 8.91 8.85
N PRO A 450 -9.96 9.20 8.46
CA PRO A 450 -11.16 8.48 8.92
C PRO A 450 -11.38 7.16 8.17
N PHE A 451 -10.33 6.38 7.97
CA PHE A 451 -10.37 5.08 7.31
C PHE A 451 -9.18 4.22 7.76
N VAL A 452 -9.31 2.89 7.70
CA VAL A 452 -8.19 1.97 7.86
C VAL A 452 -7.30 2.00 6.63
N ASP A 453 -5.99 2.04 6.85
CA ASP A 453 -5.01 2.18 5.77
C ASP A 453 -4.92 0.93 4.88
N TYR A 454 -5.26 1.12 3.61
CA TYR A 454 -5.01 0.19 2.51
C TYR A 454 -4.31 0.91 1.36
N TYR A 455 -3.45 0.19 0.62
CA TYR A 455 -2.76 0.78 -0.53
C TYR A 455 -3.73 1.33 -1.59
N SER A 456 -4.90 0.71 -1.79
CA SER A 456 -5.91 1.16 -2.74
C SER A 456 -6.55 2.52 -2.42
N LEU A 457 -6.36 3.03 -1.20
CA LEU A 457 -7.01 4.25 -0.67
C LEU A 457 -6.07 5.45 -0.56
N ILE A 458 -4.81 5.32 -0.98
CA ILE A 458 -3.81 6.39 -0.87
C ILE A 458 -4.24 7.69 -1.59
N SER A 459 -5.10 7.61 -2.62
CA SER A 459 -5.68 8.80 -3.28
C SER A 459 -6.53 9.67 -2.35
N TRP A 460 -7.17 9.07 -1.33
CA TRP A 460 -7.88 9.84 -0.30
C TRP A 460 -6.92 10.63 0.60
N LYS A 461 -5.69 10.14 0.81
CA LYS A 461 -4.68 10.91 1.52
C LYS A 461 -4.22 12.12 0.71
N THR A 462 -4.08 12.02 -0.61
CA THR A 462 -3.76 13.19 -1.45
C THR A 462 -4.87 14.23 -1.43
N LEU A 463 -6.13 13.79 -1.49
CA LEU A 463 -7.26 14.68 -1.29
C LEU A 463 -7.19 15.37 0.09
N ALA A 464 -6.87 14.63 1.15
CA ALA A 464 -6.71 15.20 2.50
C ALA A 464 -5.56 16.23 2.56
N ILE A 465 -4.45 16.00 1.86
CA ILE A 465 -3.34 16.96 1.73
C ILE A 465 -3.82 18.25 1.03
N CYS A 466 -4.57 18.12 -0.08
CA CYS A 466 -5.17 19.27 -0.77
C CYS A 466 -6.11 20.06 0.15
N ILE A 467 -7.00 19.38 0.90
CA ILE A 467 -7.92 20.00 1.86
C ILE A 467 -7.14 20.67 3.00
N PHE A 468 -6.10 20.04 3.53
CA PHE A 468 -5.26 20.61 4.58
C PHE A 468 -4.61 21.91 4.10
N GLY A 469 -3.95 21.88 2.94
CA GLY A 469 -3.22 23.03 2.41
C GLY A 469 -4.10 24.21 1.99
N THR A 470 -5.41 24.01 1.85
CA THR A 470 -6.35 25.02 1.32
C THR A 470 -7.39 25.49 2.34
N GLU A 471 -7.85 24.60 3.22
CA GLU A 471 -8.93 24.90 4.17
C GLU A 471 -8.54 24.87 5.64
N VAL A 472 -7.44 24.17 5.99
CA VAL A 472 -6.85 24.21 7.33
C VAL A 472 -5.78 25.29 7.40
N ASP A 473 -4.90 25.32 6.40
CA ASP A 473 -4.01 26.43 6.11
C ASP A 473 -4.34 27.05 4.75
N SER A 474 -3.66 28.14 4.38
CA SER A 474 -3.88 28.88 3.13
C SER A 474 -2.58 28.92 2.32
N ALA A 475 -1.96 27.75 2.15
CA ALA A 475 -0.62 27.62 1.60
C ALA A 475 -0.57 27.97 0.10
N LYS A 476 0.55 28.54 -0.37
CA LYS A 476 0.73 28.83 -1.81
C LYS A 476 0.91 27.57 -2.64
N PHE A 477 1.66 26.62 -2.09
CA PHE A 477 2.01 25.35 -2.74
C PHE A 477 1.74 24.18 -1.80
N ILE A 478 1.34 23.07 -2.39
CA ILE A 478 1.01 21.83 -1.69
C ILE A 478 1.87 20.72 -2.30
N MET A 479 2.75 20.13 -1.50
CA MET A 479 3.59 19.00 -1.87
C MET A 479 3.01 17.71 -1.28
N LYS A 480 2.99 16.65 -2.10
CA LYS A 480 2.86 15.26 -1.63
C LYS A 480 4.23 14.60 -1.68
N THR A 481 4.55 13.76 -0.70
CA THR A 481 5.74 12.87 -0.70
C THR A 481 5.49 11.68 0.22
N ASP A 482 6.43 10.74 0.31
CA ASP A 482 6.33 9.48 1.06
C ASP A 482 7.30 9.47 2.27
N ASP A 483 7.02 8.66 3.30
CA ASP A 483 7.85 8.56 4.51
C ASP A 483 9.19 7.83 4.31
N ASP A 484 9.47 7.41 3.08
CA ASP A 484 10.73 6.90 2.58
C ASP A 484 11.43 7.85 1.59
N ALA A 485 10.94 9.10 1.49
CA ALA A 485 11.58 10.15 0.72
C ALA A 485 12.43 11.10 1.60
N PHE A 486 13.55 11.54 1.05
CA PHE A 486 14.36 12.62 1.61
C PHE A 486 14.22 13.88 0.74
N VAL A 487 13.69 14.95 1.32
CA VAL A 487 13.37 16.19 0.60
C VAL A 487 14.33 17.32 0.98
N ARG A 488 14.96 17.95 -0.03
CA ARG A 488 15.67 19.22 0.09
C ARG A 488 14.67 20.38 0.11
N VAL A 489 14.05 20.65 1.25
CA VAL A 489 13.00 21.68 1.40
C VAL A 489 13.49 23.07 0.95
N ASP A 490 14.75 23.37 1.23
CA ASP A 490 15.42 24.60 0.79
C ASP A 490 15.48 24.71 -0.74
N GLU A 491 15.91 23.65 -1.43
CA GLU A 491 15.99 23.61 -2.90
C GLU A 491 14.60 23.66 -3.55
N VAL A 492 13.60 23.00 -2.95
CA VAL A 492 12.21 23.04 -3.40
C VAL A 492 11.69 24.48 -3.39
N LEU A 493 11.81 25.18 -2.26
CA LEU A 493 11.36 26.56 -2.13
C LEU A 493 12.14 27.52 -3.05
N LEU A 494 13.44 27.30 -3.22
CA LEU A 494 14.25 28.06 -4.17
C LEU A 494 13.75 27.84 -5.61
N SER A 495 13.47 26.59 -5.99
CA SER A 495 12.99 26.25 -7.33
C SER A 495 11.62 26.87 -7.60
N LEU A 496 10.70 26.80 -6.64
CA LEU A 496 9.38 27.45 -6.72
C LEU A 496 9.47 28.97 -6.85
N SER A 497 10.45 29.60 -6.18
CA SER A 497 10.63 31.06 -6.25
C SER A 497 11.13 31.58 -7.60
N MET A 498 11.71 30.70 -8.43
CA MET A 498 12.20 31.04 -9.77
C MET A 498 11.14 30.87 -10.86
N ILE A 499 9.98 30.29 -10.54
CA ILE A 499 8.88 30.08 -11.48
C ILE A 499 8.07 31.37 -11.61
N ASN A 500 7.96 31.89 -12.83
CA ASN A 500 7.27 33.16 -13.10
C ASN A 500 5.73 33.05 -13.04
N ASN A 501 5.17 31.92 -13.49
CA ASN A 501 3.73 31.67 -13.47
C ASN A 501 3.43 30.48 -12.57
N THR A 502 2.89 30.75 -11.39
CA THR A 502 2.62 29.72 -10.38
C THR A 502 1.16 29.25 -10.38
N ARG A 503 0.32 29.78 -11.27
CA ARG A 503 -1.09 29.39 -11.39
C ARG A 503 -1.21 28.14 -12.25
N GLY A 504 -2.03 27.17 -11.83
CA GLY A 504 -2.13 25.87 -12.51
C GLY A 504 -0.82 25.07 -12.51
N LEU A 505 0.11 25.36 -11.59
CA LEU A 505 1.44 24.74 -11.57
C LEU A 505 1.35 23.30 -11.05
N ILE A 506 1.97 22.39 -11.80
CA ILE A 506 2.40 21.08 -11.32
C ILE A 506 3.91 20.96 -11.52
N TYR A 507 4.64 20.81 -10.42
CA TYR A 507 6.09 20.68 -10.39
C TYR A 507 6.46 19.28 -9.89
N GLY A 508 7.31 18.57 -10.63
CA GLY A 508 7.69 17.22 -10.27
C GLY A 508 8.54 16.55 -11.34
N LEU A 509 8.79 15.24 -11.22
CA LEU A 509 9.26 14.44 -12.34
C LEU A 509 8.04 14.09 -13.21
N ILE A 510 7.87 14.77 -14.35
CA ILE A 510 6.67 14.65 -15.18
C ILE A 510 6.80 13.50 -16.18
N ASN A 511 5.75 12.68 -16.25
CA ASN A 511 5.57 11.64 -17.24
C ASN A 511 4.36 11.94 -18.12
N SER A 512 4.61 12.17 -19.40
CA SER A 512 3.57 12.48 -20.40
C SER A 512 3.23 11.31 -21.32
N ASP A 513 3.93 10.18 -21.20
CA ASP A 513 3.86 9.07 -22.16
C ASP A 513 3.59 7.70 -21.52
N SER A 514 3.18 7.68 -20.25
CA SER A 514 2.84 6.46 -19.51
C SER A 514 1.57 5.76 -20.03
N GLN A 515 1.52 4.44 -19.83
CA GLN A 515 0.38 3.60 -20.18
C GLN A 515 -0.03 2.73 -18.98
N PRO A 516 -1.32 2.37 -18.85
CA PRO A 516 -1.79 1.43 -17.84
C PRO A 516 -1.11 0.07 -17.99
N ILE A 517 -0.63 -0.50 -16.88
CA ILE A 517 -0.11 -1.87 -16.88
C ILE A 517 -1.28 -2.84 -16.93
N ARG A 518 -1.34 -3.66 -17.98
CA ARG A 518 -2.45 -4.60 -18.23
C ARG A 518 -2.22 -6.02 -17.70
N ASN A 519 -1.11 -6.26 -17.01
CA ASN A 519 -0.81 -7.56 -16.38
C ASN A 519 -1.53 -7.66 -15.02
N PRO A 520 -2.50 -8.57 -14.82
CA PRO A 520 -3.25 -8.73 -13.56
C PRO A 520 -2.39 -9.05 -12.34
N GLU A 521 -1.16 -9.53 -12.54
CA GLU A 521 -0.24 -9.90 -11.47
C GLU A 521 0.68 -8.74 -11.06
N SER A 522 0.57 -7.59 -11.72
CA SER A 522 1.28 -6.37 -11.32
C SER A 522 0.53 -5.66 -10.20
N LYS A 523 1.26 -5.17 -9.20
CA LYS A 523 0.73 -4.26 -8.16
C LYS A 523 0.03 -3.03 -8.76
N TRP A 524 0.50 -2.56 -9.91
CA TRP A 524 -0.05 -1.40 -10.62
C TRP A 524 -0.98 -1.78 -11.78
N TYR A 525 -1.54 -3.00 -11.75
CA TYR A 525 -2.50 -3.47 -12.74
C TYR A 525 -3.71 -2.54 -12.86
N ILE A 526 -4.11 -2.22 -14.08
CA ILE A 526 -5.33 -1.48 -14.40
C ILE A 526 -6.05 -2.17 -15.55
N SER A 527 -7.29 -2.59 -15.29
CA SER A 527 -8.14 -3.24 -16.29
C SER A 527 -8.63 -2.25 -17.35
N TYR A 528 -9.05 -2.75 -18.52
CA TYR A 528 -9.69 -1.93 -19.55
C TYR A 528 -11.03 -1.34 -19.09
N GLN A 529 -11.67 -1.93 -18.09
CA GLN A 529 -12.90 -1.39 -17.51
C GLN A 529 -12.62 -0.18 -16.62
N GLU A 530 -11.55 -0.22 -15.82
CA GLU A 530 -11.12 0.90 -14.99
C GLU A 530 -10.60 2.08 -15.83
N TRP A 531 -9.84 1.79 -16.89
CA TRP A 531 -9.29 2.79 -17.81
C TRP A 531 -9.23 2.22 -19.24
N PRO A 532 -10.16 2.60 -20.13
CA PRO A 532 -10.20 2.07 -21.49
C PRO A 532 -9.15 2.68 -22.42
N GLU A 533 -8.63 3.87 -22.11
CA GLU A 533 -7.69 4.58 -22.97
C GLU A 533 -6.29 3.93 -22.93
N GLU A 534 -5.50 4.17 -23.98
CA GLU A 534 -4.15 3.61 -24.10
C GLU A 534 -3.12 4.34 -23.23
N LYS A 535 -3.31 5.64 -22.98
CA LYS A 535 -2.40 6.49 -22.24
C LYS A 535 -3.10 7.20 -21.09
N TYR A 536 -2.34 7.52 -20.06
CA TYR A 536 -2.77 8.48 -19.03
C TYR A 536 -2.53 9.92 -19.49
N PRO A 537 -3.28 10.91 -18.95
CA PRO A 537 -2.87 12.31 -19.04
C PRO A 537 -1.52 12.53 -18.34
N PRO A 538 -0.79 13.63 -18.60
CA PRO A 538 0.47 13.89 -17.92
C PRO A 538 0.32 13.94 -16.40
N TRP A 539 1.24 13.31 -15.68
CA TRP A 539 1.27 13.26 -14.21
C TRP A 539 2.70 13.34 -13.69
N ALA A 540 2.86 13.58 -12.39
CA ALA A 540 4.16 13.66 -11.73
C ALA A 540 4.40 12.42 -10.87
N HIS A 541 5.61 11.85 -10.92
CA HIS A 541 5.93 10.62 -10.19
C HIS A 541 5.73 10.75 -8.66
N GLY A 542 5.25 9.67 -8.04
CA GLY A 542 4.93 9.56 -6.61
C GLY A 542 5.98 9.97 -5.54
N PRO A 543 7.30 9.85 -5.76
CA PRO A 543 8.32 10.24 -4.77
C PRO A 543 8.16 11.66 -4.22
N GLY A 544 7.68 12.56 -5.06
CA GLY A 544 7.32 13.90 -4.64
C GLY A 544 6.89 14.77 -5.80
N TYR A 545 5.76 15.45 -5.62
CA TYR A 545 5.28 16.45 -6.57
C TYR A 545 4.58 17.58 -5.82
N ILE A 546 4.48 18.73 -6.48
CA ILE A 546 3.90 19.96 -5.95
C ILE A 546 2.82 20.44 -6.89
N VAL A 547 1.68 20.84 -6.32
CA VAL A 547 0.62 21.55 -7.03
C VAL A 547 0.42 22.94 -6.45
N SER A 548 0.00 23.88 -7.30
CA SER A 548 -0.43 25.19 -6.86
C SER A 548 -1.75 25.13 -6.07
N ARG A 549 -1.95 26.12 -5.22
CA ARG A 549 -3.17 26.27 -4.42
C ARG A 549 -4.46 26.19 -5.26
N ASP A 550 -4.52 26.80 -6.43
CA ASP A 550 -5.73 26.83 -7.27
C ASP A 550 -6.10 25.45 -7.83
N ILE A 551 -5.11 24.57 -8.10
CA ILE A 551 -5.38 23.16 -8.39
C ILE A 551 -5.95 22.48 -7.16
N ALA A 552 -5.27 22.58 -6.01
CA ALA A 552 -5.69 21.91 -4.78
C ALA A 552 -7.09 22.35 -4.32
N GLU A 553 -7.42 23.64 -4.40
CA GLU A 553 -8.75 24.18 -4.07
C GLU A 553 -9.81 23.63 -5.03
N SER A 554 -9.50 23.54 -6.32
CA SER A 554 -10.43 23.01 -7.31
C SER A 554 -10.68 21.52 -7.12
N VAL A 555 -9.65 20.75 -6.77
CA VAL A 555 -9.77 19.33 -6.41
C VAL A 555 -10.64 19.15 -5.18
N ALA A 556 -10.36 19.87 -4.09
CA ALA A 556 -11.14 19.80 -2.85
C ALA A 556 -12.61 20.18 -3.08
N LYS A 557 -12.86 21.21 -3.90
CA LYS A 557 -14.21 21.64 -4.27
C LYS A 557 -14.95 20.57 -5.06
N LEU A 558 -14.36 20.05 -6.13
CA LEU A 558 -15.00 19.01 -6.95
C LEU A 558 -15.31 17.75 -6.13
N PHE A 559 -14.44 17.39 -5.18
CA PHE A 559 -14.70 16.28 -4.28
C PHE A 559 -15.97 16.49 -3.44
N LYS A 560 -16.09 17.66 -2.79
CA LYS A 560 -17.26 18.00 -1.96
C LYS A 560 -18.56 18.09 -2.78
N GLU A 561 -18.45 18.42 -4.06
CA GLU A 561 -19.58 18.43 -4.99
C GLU A 561 -19.92 17.03 -5.55
N GLY A 562 -19.17 15.97 -5.18
CA GLY A 562 -19.36 14.61 -5.68
C GLY A 562 -18.94 14.43 -7.15
N ASN A 563 -18.14 15.35 -7.68
CA ASN A 563 -17.79 15.44 -9.10
C ASN A 563 -16.34 15.03 -9.40
N LEU A 564 -15.55 14.67 -8.38
CA LEU A 564 -14.17 14.23 -8.54
C LEU A 564 -14.12 12.72 -8.79
N LYS A 565 -13.60 12.30 -9.94
CA LYS A 565 -13.43 10.87 -10.26
C LYS A 565 -12.21 10.32 -9.52
N MET A 566 -12.44 9.46 -8.53
CA MET A 566 -11.34 8.76 -7.83
C MET A 566 -10.65 7.74 -8.74
N PHE A 567 -9.37 7.52 -8.48
CA PHE A 567 -8.54 6.54 -9.18
C PHE A 567 -7.49 5.98 -8.22
N LYS A 568 -7.18 4.68 -8.28
CA LYS A 568 -6.37 4.00 -7.24
C LYS A 568 -4.87 4.32 -7.28
N LEU A 569 -4.33 4.63 -8.45
CA LEU A 569 -2.94 5.10 -8.59
C LEU A 569 -2.95 6.59 -8.34
N GLU A 570 -2.52 7.01 -7.15
CA GLU A 570 -2.72 8.38 -6.65
C GLU A 570 -2.01 9.47 -7.45
N ASP A 571 -0.77 9.20 -7.86
CA ASP A 571 0.03 10.10 -8.68
C ASP A 571 -0.62 10.31 -10.07
N VAL A 572 -1.10 9.23 -10.68
CA VAL A 572 -1.92 9.27 -11.90
C VAL A 572 -3.26 9.96 -11.64
N ALA A 573 -3.88 9.78 -10.47
CA ALA A 573 -5.15 10.40 -10.11
C ALA A 573 -5.05 11.93 -10.13
N MET A 574 -3.95 12.50 -9.60
CA MET A 574 -3.70 13.94 -9.68
C MET A 574 -3.64 14.43 -11.13
N GLY A 575 -2.95 13.72 -12.03
CA GLY A 575 -2.92 14.04 -13.47
C GLY A 575 -4.31 13.96 -14.12
N ILE A 576 -5.11 12.95 -13.76
CA ILE A 576 -6.51 12.83 -14.21
C ILE A 576 -7.35 14.00 -13.75
N TRP A 577 -7.20 14.42 -12.48
CA TRP A 577 -7.94 15.55 -11.93
C TRP A 577 -7.56 16.85 -12.62
N ILE A 578 -6.27 17.11 -12.83
CA ILE A 578 -5.78 18.29 -13.55
C ILE A 578 -6.34 18.33 -14.98
N ALA A 579 -6.34 17.19 -15.69
CA ALA A 579 -6.91 17.11 -17.03
C ALA A 579 -8.43 17.38 -17.06
N ASP A 580 -9.18 16.92 -16.05
CA ASP A 580 -10.61 17.25 -15.92
C ASP A 580 -10.82 18.74 -15.61
N LEU A 581 -9.98 19.34 -14.75
CA LEU A 581 -10.01 20.76 -14.45
C LEU A 581 -9.74 21.63 -15.69
N GLU A 582 -8.76 21.24 -16.52
CA GLU A 582 -8.46 21.89 -17.81
C GLU A 582 -9.66 21.81 -18.75
N LYS A 583 -10.25 20.62 -18.89
CA LYS A 583 -11.43 20.41 -19.73
C LYS A 583 -12.63 21.26 -19.30
N ARG A 584 -12.76 21.54 -17.99
CA ARG A 584 -13.78 22.42 -17.42
C ARG A 584 -13.43 23.91 -17.50
N GLY A 585 -12.23 24.26 -17.95
CA GLY A 585 -11.73 25.64 -18.00
C GLY A 585 -11.49 26.25 -16.62
N LEU A 586 -11.26 25.43 -15.59
CA LEU A 586 -11.01 25.88 -14.22
C LEU A 586 -9.54 26.26 -14.00
N VAL A 587 -8.62 25.57 -14.69
CA VAL A 587 -7.17 25.80 -14.64
C VAL A 587 -6.58 25.69 -16.04
N GLU A 588 -5.44 26.35 -16.27
CA GLU A 588 -4.57 26.13 -17.42
C GLU A 588 -3.29 25.48 -16.89
N PRO A 589 -3.10 24.16 -17.07
CA PRO A 589 -1.99 23.44 -16.44
C PRO A 589 -0.62 23.90 -16.95
N HIS A 590 0.28 24.18 -16.02
CA HIS A 590 1.66 24.50 -16.28
C HIS A 590 2.56 23.41 -15.65
N TYR A 591 3.17 22.59 -16.50
CA TYR A 591 4.02 21.48 -16.07
C TYR A 591 5.49 21.93 -15.99
N GLU A 592 6.07 21.83 -14.79
CA GLU A 592 7.49 22.08 -14.54
C GLU A 592 8.20 20.77 -14.19
N ASN A 593 9.01 20.28 -15.12
CA ASN A 593 9.70 19.00 -14.98
C ASN A 593 11.08 19.15 -14.33
N ASP A 594 11.29 18.47 -13.20
CA ASP A 594 12.58 18.47 -12.49
C ASP A 594 13.16 17.05 -12.36
N GLY A 595 14.18 16.78 -13.18
CA GLY A 595 14.91 15.51 -13.17
C GLY A 595 15.78 15.27 -11.93
N ARG A 596 15.83 16.21 -10.97
CA ARG A 596 16.49 16.03 -9.67
C ARG A 596 15.59 15.34 -8.65
N ILE A 597 14.33 15.09 -8.97
CA ILE A 597 13.45 14.20 -8.21
C ILE A 597 13.75 12.78 -8.66
N ILE A 598 14.40 12.02 -7.79
CA ILE A 598 14.91 10.68 -8.10
C ILE A 598 13.91 9.64 -7.62
N SER A 599 13.33 8.88 -8.55
CA SER A 599 12.26 7.91 -8.23
C SER A 599 12.71 6.62 -7.58
N ASP A 600 13.99 6.31 -7.67
CA ASP A 600 14.56 5.11 -7.08
C ASP A 600 15.99 5.38 -6.60
N GLY A 601 16.23 5.13 -5.32
CA GLY A 601 17.49 5.41 -4.65
C GLY A 601 17.86 6.89 -4.63
N CYS A 602 19.14 7.17 -4.91
CA CYS A 602 19.71 8.50 -4.78
C CYS A 602 20.70 8.79 -5.92
N LYS A 603 20.69 10.03 -6.41
CA LYS A 603 21.71 10.58 -7.31
C LYS A 603 22.22 11.93 -6.84
N ASP A 604 23.53 12.15 -6.85
CA ASP A 604 24.13 13.44 -6.45
C ASP A 604 23.45 14.61 -7.20
N GLY A 605 23.15 15.69 -6.46
CA GLY A 605 22.35 16.81 -6.96
C GLY A 605 20.84 16.64 -6.82
N TYR A 606 20.37 15.60 -6.13
CA TYR A 606 18.93 15.37 -5.88
C TYR A 606 18.25 16.56 -5.17
N VAL A 607 16.98 16.76 -5.49
CA VAL A 607 16.01 17.56 -4.71
C VAL A 607 15.17 16.62 -3.84
N VAL A 608 14.77 15.48 -4.40
CA VAL A 608 14.12 14.39 -3.68
C VAL A 608 14.89 13.10 -3.98
N ALA A 609 15.23 12.33 -2.95
CA ALA A 609 15.73 10.96 -3.07
C ALA A 609 14.70 10.00 -2.46
N HIS A 610 14.38 8.90 -3.14
CA HIS A 610 13.28 8.00 -2.80
C HIS A 610 13.79 6.63 -2.34
N TYR A 611 12.93 5.84 -1.69
CA TYR A 611 13.29 4.55 -1.08
C TYR A 611 14.47 4.63 -0.11
N GLN A 612 14.53 5.70 0.66
CA GLN A 612 15.53 5.90 1.70
C GLN A 612 15.05 5.25 3.01
N SER A 613 15.87 4.36 3.56
CA SER A 613 15.70 3.83 4.90
C SER A 613 15.96 4.91 5.96
N PRO A 614 15.48 4.74 7.20
CA PRO A 614 15.80 5.63 8.32
C PRO A 614 17.29 5.94 8.49
N ALA A 615 18.15 4.94 8.28
CA ALA A 615 19.60 5.08 8.37
C ALA A 615 20.17 5.92 7.21
N GLU A 616 19.69 5.69 5.98
CA GLU A 616 20.09 6.45 4.80
C GLU A 616 19.66 7.92 4.92
N MET A 617 18.43 8.20 5.36
CA MET A 617 17.99 9.58 5.62
C MET A 617 18.92 10.31 6.59
N THR A 618 19.33 9.64 7.66
CA THR A 618 20.27 10.20 8.65
C THR A 618 21.64 10.47 8.01
N CYS A 619 22.11 9.57 7.16
CA CYS A 619 23.34 9.76 6.42
C CYS A 619 23.26 10.93 5.42
N LEU A 620 22.17 11.04 4.65
CA LEU A 620 21.94 12.15 3.72
C LEU A 620 21.90 13.50 4.46
N TRP A 621 21.20 13.55 5.59
CA TRP A 621 21.12 14.75 6.43
C TRP A 621 22.49 15.19 6.93
N ARG A 622 23.28 14.26 7.47
CA ARG A 622 24.63 14.55 7.94
C ARG A 622 25.52 15.11 6.81
N LYS A 623 25.47 14.49 5.63
CA LYS A 623 26.23 14.99 4.46
C LYS A 623 25.78 16.39 4.06
N TYR A 624 24.48 16.67 4.09
CA TYR A 624 23.97 18.02 3.87
C TYR A 624 24.48 19.00 4.94
N GLN A 625 24.44 18.64 6.22
CA GLN A 625 24.92 19.51 7.30
C GLN A 625 26.41 19.86 7.15
N GLU A 626 27.24 18.87 6.76
CA GLU A 626 28.69 19.03 6.56
C GLU A 626 29.04 19.84 5.30
N THR A 627 28.32 19.61 4.19
CA THR A 627 28.75 20.10 2.86
C THR A 627 27.84 21.15 2.23
N LYS A 628 26.60 21.26 2.72
CA LYS A 628 25.50 22.02 2.10
C LYS A 628 25.20 21.60 0.66
N ARG A 629 25.49 20.34 0.31
CA ARG A 629 25.27 19.76 -1.03
C ARG A 629 24.41 18.50 -0.93
N SER A 630 23.67 18.21 -2.00
CA SER A 630 22.96 16.93 -2.18
C SER A 630 23.93 15.84 -2.61
N LEU A 631 24.47 15.10 -1.64
CA LEU A 631 25.42 14.01 -1.88
C LEU A 631 24.83 12.70 -1.37
N CYS A 632 24.77 11.70 -2.23
CA CYS A 632 24.25 10.38 -1.86
C CYS A 632 25.18 9.67 -0.89
N CYS A 633 24.60 8.86 -0.02
CA CYS A 633 25.34 7.88 0.75
C CYS A 633 25.97 6.89 -0.24
N ARG A 634 27.29 6.70 -0.16
CA ARG A 634 27.94 5.62 -0.90
C ARG A 634 27.78 4.39 -0.03
N ASP A 635 27.45 3.26 -0.63
CA ASP A 635 27.46 1.97 0.06
C ASP A 635 28.80 1.81 0.76
N TRP A 636 28.76 1.60 2.09
CA TRP A 636 29.93 1.28 2.91
C TRP A 636 30.08 -0.22 3.04
#